data_AF-A0A109CUU8-F1
#
_entry.id   AF-A0A109CUU8-F1
#
_cell.length_a   1.000
_cell.length_b   1.000
_cell.length_c   1.000
_cell.angle_alpha   90.00
_cell.angle_beta   90.00
_cell.angle_gamma   90.00
#
_symmetry.space_group_name_H-M   'P 1'
#
loop_
_entity.id
_entity.type
_entity.pdbx_description
1 polymer ?
#
loop_
_entity_poly.entity_id
_entity_poly.type
_entity_poly.pdbx_seq_one_letter_code
_entity_poly.pdbx_strand_id
1 'polypeptide(L)'
;MQKILLAFGVTTVLSVSAFTAPAMAQECAPVTEGQVEKLFDRWNASLATLDPEKVVENYEGNAVLLATLSNQPRLTQEERRAYFVDFLKKKPQGVVNSRTIKLGCNTAIDTGVYTFTLADGTKVPARYTFTYDYDGGKWLISSHHSSAMPERTS
;
A
#
# COMPACT_ATOMS: atom_id res chain seq x y z
N MET A 1 26.82 54.31 -60.12
CA MET A 1 27.92 53.38 -59.78
C MET A 1 27.80 53.05 -58.30
N GLN A 2 27.32 51.85 -57.93
CA GLN A 2 27.24 51.42 -56.53
C GLN A 2 27.74 49.97 -56.49
N LYS A 3 28.93 49.75 -55.90
CA LYS A 3 29.49 48.41 -55.65
C LYS A 3 28.89 47.92 -54.33
N ILE A 4 28.17 46.81 -54.35
CA ILE A 4 27.77 46.08 -53.13
C ILE A 4 28.68 44.86 -53.02
N LEU A 5 29.53 44.85 -51.99
CA LEU A 5 30.34 43.70 -51.61
C LEU A 5 29.45 42.64 -50.94
N LEU A 6 29.50 41.41 -51.44
CA LEU A 6 28.96 40.22 -50.77
C LEU A 6 30.00 39.69 -49.79
N ALA A 7 29.71 39.78 -48.49
CA ALA A 7 30.49 39.10 -47.45
C ALA A 7 29.88 37.71 -47.19
N PHE A 8 30.64 36.66 -47.51
CA PHE A 8 30.30 35.29 -47.14
C PHE A 8 30.70 35.06 -45.67
N GLY A 9 29.72 35.04 -44.77
CA GLY A 9 29.90 34.59 -43.39
C GLY A 9 29.86 33.07 -43.32
N VAL A 10 30.97 32.45 -42.95
CA VAL A 10 31.05 31.00 -42.69
C VAL A 10 30.58 30.75 -41.26
N THR A 11 29.36 30.24 -41.09
CA THR A 11 28.83 29.83 -39.79
C THR A 11 29.33 28.42 -39.47
N THR A 12 30.27 28.30 -38.53
CA THR A 12 30.75 27.01 -38.04
C THR A 12 29.72 26.42 -37.07
N VAL A 13 29.08 25.31 -37.44
CA VAL A 13 28.11 24.62 -36.59
C VAL A 13 28.89 23.73 -35.60
N LEU A 14 29.01 24.16 -34.33
CA LEU A 14 29.49 23.29 -33.26
C LEU A 14 28.41 22.25 -32.94
N SER A 15 28.65 21.00 -33.30
CA SER A 15 27.81 19.87 -32.90
C SER A 15 28.08 19.55 -31.43
N VAL A 16 27.14 19.89 -30.55
CA VAL A 16 27.18 19.50 -29.14
C VAL A 16 26.68 18.05 -29.05
N SER A 17 27.60 17.10 -28.86
CA SER A 17 27.24 15.72 -28.55
C SER A 17 26.61 15.65 -27.16
N ALA A 18 25.30 15.39 -27.10
CA ALA A 18 24.60 15.14 -25.84
C ALA A 18 25.11 13.82 -25.24
N PHE A 19 25.84 13.90 -24.13
CA PHE A 19 26.15 12.71 -23.32
C PHE A 19 24.86 12.26 -22.62
N THR A 20 24.26 11.16 -23.10
CA THR A 20 23.22 10.44 -22.38
C THR A 20 23.87 9.69 -21.23
N ALA A 21 23.70 10.17 -20.00
CA ALA A 21 24.06 9.39 -18.82
C ALA A 21 23.21 8.11 -18.80
N PRO A 22 23.79 6.93 -18.49
CA PRO A 22 23.00 5.72 -18.33
C PRO A 22 21.99 5.93 -17.20
N ALA A 23 20.72 5.64 -17.46
CA ALA A 23 19.72 5.59 -16.40
C ALA A 23 20.12 4.49 -15.42
N MET A 24 20.46 4.86 -14.18
CA MET A 24 20.67 3.90 -13.11
C MET A 24 19.34 3.16 -12.91
N ALA A 25 19.33 1.85 -13.14
CA ALA A 25 18.17 1.03 -12.82
C ALA A 25 17.92 1.15 -11.32
N GLN A 26 16.77 1.70 -10.93
CA GLN A 26 16.38 1.76 -9.53
C GLN A 26 16.15 0.32 -9.05
N GLU A 27 17.04 -0.18 -8.19
CA GLU A 27 16.88 -1.50 -7.58
C GLU A 27 15.67 -1.47 -6.65
N CYS A 28 14.77 -2.44 -6.82
CA CYS A 28 13.57 -2.57 -5.99
C CYS A 28 13.96 -3.02 -4.58
N ALA A 29 13.18 -2.62 -3.58
CA ALA A 29 13.36 -3.10 -2.21
C ALA A 29 13.17 -4.63 -2.15
N PRO A 30 14.17 -5.39 -1.68
CA PRO A 30 14.03 -6.84 -1.56
C PRO A 30 13.02 -7.18 -0.46
N VAL A 31 12.10 -8.08 -0.78
CA VAL A 31 11.11 -8.61 0.17
C VAL A 31 10.84 -10.08 -0.13
N THR A 32 10.57 -10.86 0.92
CA THR A 32 10.20 -12.27 0.86
C THR A 32 8.76 -12.45 1.34
N GLU A 33 8.13 -13.57 0.99
CA GLU A 33 6.77 -13.88 1.46
C GLU A 33 6.68 -13.83 2.99
N GLY A 34 7.61 -14.47 3.71
CA GLY A 34 7.64 -14.45 5.18
C GLY A 34 7.83 -13.05 5.79
N GLN A 35 8.41 -12.09 5.07
CA GLN A 35 8.43 -10.69 5.52
C GLN A 35 7.08 -10.00 5.31
N VAL A 36 6.37 -10.32 4.21
CA VAL A 36 5.00 -9.83 3.98
C VAL A 36 4.04 -10.37 5.03
N GLU A 37 4.18 -11.64 5.44
CA GLU A 37 3.36 -12.22 6.52
C GLU A 37 3.48 -11.41 7.83
N LYS A 38 4.70 -10.99 8.16
CA LYS A 38 4.98 -10.16 9.34
C LYS A 38 4.36 -8.77 9.26
N LEU A 39 4.03 -8.27 8.06
CA LEU A 39 3.29 -7.00 7.93
C LEU A 39 1.85 -7.14 8.42
N PHE A 40 1.20 -8.27 8.13
CA PHE A 40 -0.09 -8.61 8.74
C PHE A 40 0.05 -8.76 10.25
N ASP A 41 1.06 -9.46 10.75
CA ASP A 41 1.27 -9.64 12.20
C ASP A 41 1.46 -8.30 12.91
N ARG A 42 2.25 -7.39 12.32
CA ARG A 42 2.44 -6.01 12.81
C ARG A 42 1.11 -5.25 12.89
N TRP A 43 0.32 -5.31 11.82
CA TRP A 43 -1.01 -4.68 11.77
C TRP A 43 -1.96 -5.29 12.80
N ASN A 44 -2.00 -6.62 12.91
CA ASN A 44 -2.88 -7.33 13.86
C ASN A 44 -2.48 -7.05 15.32
N ALA A 45 -1.18 -7.00 15.62
CA ALA A 45 -0.67 -6.60 16.93
C ALA A 45 -1.07 -5.17 17.30
N SER A 46 -1.16 -4.25 16.33
CA SER A 46 -1.65 -2.89 16.58
C SER A 46 -3.13 -2.85 16.98
N LEU A 47 -3.95 -3.85 16.59
CA LEU A 47 -5.33 -3.95 17.09
C LEU A 47 -5.36 -4.24 18.60
N ALA A 48 -4.37 -4.98 19.11
CA ALA A 48 -4.28 -5.36 20.52
C ALA A 48 -4.04 -4.16 21.45
N THR A 49 -3.48 -3.06 20.92
CA THR A 49 -3.22 -1.85 21.72
C THR A 49 -4.50 -1.08 22.03
N LEU A 50 -5.58 -1.34 21.28
CA LEU A 50 -6.82 -0.56 21.29
C LEU A 50 -6.63 0.94 20.99
N ASP A 51 -5.48 1.29 20.39
CA ASP A 51 -5.15 2.65 19.98
C ASP A 51 -5.29 2.78 18.45
N PRO A 52 -6.29 3.53 17.94
CA PRO A 52 -6.50 3.70 16.51
C PRO A 52 -5.30 4.34 15.80
N GLU A 53 -4.47 5.13 16.51
CA GLU A 53 -3.25 5.71 15.94
C GLU A 53 -2.26 4.63 15.54
N LYS A 54 -2.04 3.66 16.45
CA LYS A 54 -1.15 2.53 16.21
C LYS A 54 -1.60 1.69 15.02
N VAL A 55 -2.91 1.61 14.78
CA VAL A 55 -3.45 0.91 13.61
C VAL A 55 -3.18 1.70 12.33
N VAL A 56 -3.53 3.00 12.30
CA VAL A 56 -3.36 3.80 11.07
C VAL A 56 -1.91 4.11 10.73
N GLU A 57 -0.96 4.02 11.67
CA GLU A 57 0.49 4.06 11.42
C GLU A 57 0.97 2.98 10.43
N ASN A 58 0.19 1.92 10.21
CA ASN A 58 0.50 0.87 9.23
C ASN A 58 0.11 1.25 7.80
N TYR A 59 -0.63 2.33 7.59
CA TYR A 59 -1.19 2.73 6.31
C TYR A 59 -0.41 3.89 5.73
N GLU A 60 -0.33 3.95 4.40
CA GLU A 60 0.05 5.18 3.71
C GLU A 60 -0.98 6.28 3.97
N GLY A 61 -0.58 7.55 3.84
CA GLY A 61 -1.47 8.70 4.05
C GLY A 61 -2.68 8.72 3.10
N ASN A 62 -2.50 8.24 1.87
CA ASN A 62 -3.51 8.14 0.81
C ASN A 62 -4.09 6.73 0.63
N ALA A 63 -3.87 5.81 1.58
CA ALA A 63 -4.31 4.42 1.43
C ALA A 63 -5.84 4.28 1.26
N VAL A 64 -6.32 3.20 0.68
CA VAL A 64 -7.77 2.92 0.63
C VAL A 64 -8.14 1.85 1.63
N LEU A 65 -9.22 2.04 2.40
CA LEU A 65 -9.83 1.00 3.21
C LEU A 65 -11.29 0.80 2.82
N LEU A 66 -11.60 -0.43 2.37
CA LEU A 66 -12.94 -0.94 2.14
C LEU A 66 -13.23 -1.98 3.22
N ALA A 67 -13.98 -1.58 4.26
CA ALA A 67 -14.13 -2.38 5.46
C ALA A 67 -15.41 -3.22 5.48
N THR A 68 -15.36 -4.40 6.11
CA THR A 68 -16.50 -5.34 6.18
C THR A 68 -17.77 -4.73 6.79
N LEU A 69 -17.65 -3.82 7.76
CA LEU A 69 -18.77 -3.32 8.57
C LEU A 69 -19.23 -1.90 8.18
N SER A 70 -18.80 -1.38 7.03
CA SER A 70 -19.17 -0.02 6.61
C SER A 70 -19.32 0.09 5.10
N ASN A 71 -20.41 0.72 4.66
CA ASN A 71 -20.62 1.03 3.24
C ASN A 71 -19.75 2.20 2.76
N GLN A 72 -19.19 3.00 3.67
CA GLN A 72 -18.38 4.18 3.35
C GLN A 72 -16.91 3.76 3.17
N PRO A 73 -16.31 3.94 1.97
CA PRO A 73 -14.87 3.83 1.77
C PRO A 73 -14.12 4.84 2.64
N ARG A 74 -12.94 4.48 3.14
CA ARG A 74 -12.05 5.38 3.89
C ARG A 74 -10.84 5.69 3.03
N LEU A 75 -10.74 6.93 2.59
CA LEU A 75 -9.75 7.41 1.62
C LEU A 75 -8.71 8.32 2.28
N THR A 76 -9.01 8.90 3.44
CA THR A 76 -8.06 9.68 4.25
C THR A 76 -7.65 8.96 5.54
N GLN A 77 -6.54 9.41 6.12
CA GLN A 77 -6.05 8.86 7.39
C GLN A 77 -7.05 9.10 8.53
N GLU A 78 -7.72 10.25 8.56
CA GLU A 78 -8.76 10.59 9.53
C GLU A 78 -9.96 9.66 9.41
N GLU A 79 -10.39 9.35 8.18
CA GLU A 79 -11.51 8.43 7.94
C GLU A 79 -11.17 6.99 8.37
N ARG A 80 -9.93 6.54 8.09
CA ARG A 80 -9.43 5.23 8.56
C ARG A 80 -9.37 5.19 10.08
N ARG A 81 -8.85 6.25 10.71
CA ARG A 81 -8.79 6.38 12.18
C ARG A 81 -10.18 6.32 12.79
N ALA A 82 -11.14 7.06 12.26
CA ALA A 82 -12.53 7.05 12.73
C ALA A 82 -13.16 5.65 12.64
N TYR A 83 -12.90 4.90 11.56
CA TYR A 83 -13.32 3.50 11.46
C TYR A 83 -12.72 2.64 12.59
N PHE A 84 -11.42 2.78 12.86
CA PHE A 84 -10.75 2.00 13.89
C PHE A 84 -11.16 2.38 15.32
N VAL A 85 -11.56 3.63 15.59
CA VAL A 85 -12.17 4.01 16.87
C VAL A 85 -13.36 3.13 17.21
N ASP A 86 -14.22 2.83 16.24
CA ASP A 86 -15.39 1.97 16.45
C ASP A 86 -15.05 0.48 16.39
N PHE A 87 -14.20 0.08 15.45
CA PHE A 87 -13.82 -1.33 15.30
C PHE A 87 -13.09 -1.87 16.54
N LEU A 88 -12.20 -1.07 17.13
CA LEU A 88 -11.41 -1.48 18.30
C LEU A 88 -12.23 -1.65 19.57
N LYS A 89 -13.43 -1.05 19.68
CA LYS A 89 -14.37 -1.31 20.78
C LYS A 89 -14.76 -2.79 20.87
N LYS A 90 -14.68 -3.53 19.76
CA LYS A 90 -14.96 -4.97 19.69
C LYS A 90 -13.77 -5.85 20.11
N LYS A 91 -12.61 -5.24 20.43
CA LYS A 91 -11.32 -5.90 20.74
C LYS A 91 -10.98 -7.03 19.74
N PRO A 92 -10.98 -6.75 18.42
CA PRO A 92 -10.83 -7.77 17.40
C PRO A 92 -9.40 -8.34 17.39
N GLN A 93 -9.29 -9.66 17.21
CA GLN A 93 -8.02 -10.34 16.95
C GLN A 93 -8.13 -11.29 15.76
N GLY A 94 -7.31 -11.07 14.73
CA GLY A 94 -7.36 -11.81 13.48
C GLY A 94 -6.44 -13.03 13.49
N VAL A 95 -6.88 -14.11 12.85
CA VAL A 95 -6.04 -15.26 12.48
C VAL A 95 -6.24 -15.53 10.99
N VAL A 96 -5.15 -15.62 10.24
CA VAL A 96 -5.18 -15.98 8.82
C VAL A 96 -5.47 -17.47 8.69
N ASN A 97 -6.46 -17.81 7.87
CA ASN A 97 -6.88 -19.19 7.59
C ASN A 97 -6.29 -19.70 6.28
N SER A 98 -6.18 -18.84 5.28
CA SER A 98 -5.52 -19.11 4.01
C SER A 98 -4.91 -17.83 3.46
N ARG A 99 -3.84 -17.96 2.69
CA ARG A 99 -3.04 -16.85 2.19
C ARG A 99 -2.45 -17.17 0.82
N THR A 100 -2.37 -16.16 -0.03
CA THR A 100 -1.60 -16.13 -1.27
C THR A 100 -0.84 -14.81 -1.31
N ILE A 101 0.47 -14.87 -1.51
CA ILE A 101 1.32 -13.68 -1.61
C ILE A 101 1.79 -13.52 -3.06
N LYS A 102 1.79 -12.27 -3.54
CA LYS A 102 2.44 -11.89 -4.81
C LYS A 102 3.41 -10.76 -4.55
N LEU A 103 4.64 -10.92 -5.03
CA LEU A 103 5.71 -9.94 -4.88
C LEU A 103 5.90 -9.16 -6.18
N GLY A 104 6.13 -7.85 -6.07
CA GLY A 104 6.45 -6.96 -7.18
C GLY A 104 7.61 -6.04 -6.83
N CYS A 105 7.99 -5.17 -7.78
CA CYS A 105 8.97 -4.13 -7.50
C CYS A 105 8.38 -3.10 -6.55
N ASN A 106 8.96 -2.93 -5.35
CA ASN A 106 8.48 -2.01 -4.31
C ASN A 106 7.01 -2.20 -3.92
N THR A 107 6.42 -3.35 -4.24
CA THR A 107 5.00 -3.67 -4.02
C THR A 107 4.84 -5.12 -3.59
N ALA A 108 3.82 -5.40 -2.78
CA ALA A 108 3.42 -6.75 -2.42
C ALA A 108 1.90 -6.84 -2.23
N ILE A 109 1.34 -8.02 -2.47
CA ILE A 109 -0.08 -8.32 -2.23
C ILE A 109 -0.16 -9.54 -1.32
N ASP A 110 -0.88 -9.42 -0.21
CA ASP A 110 -1.28 -10.51 0.68
C ASP A 110 -2.81 -10.62 0.63
N THR A 111 -3.33 -11.74 0.12
CA THR A 111 -4.77 -11.96 -0.01
C THR A 111 -5.16 -13.34 0.48
N GLY A 112 -6.37 -13.46 1.01
CA GLY A 112 -6.86 -14.73 1.49
C GLY A 112 -8.10 -14.61 2.37
N VAL A 113 -8.18 -15.48 3.36
CA VAL A 113 -9.27 -15.52 4.33
C VAL A 113 -8.68 -15.44 5.73
N TYR A 114 -9.26 -14.61 6.58
CA TYR A 114 -8.98 -14.57 8.01
C TYR A 114 -10.27 -14.75 8.82
N THR A 115 -10.11 -14.98 10.11
CA THR A 115 -11.19 -14.95 11.07
C THR A 115 -10.83 -14.02 12.21
N PHE A 116 -11.70 -13.03 12.48
CA PHE A 116 -11.61 -12.24 13.71
C PHE A 116 -12.31 -12.95 14.85
N THR A 117 -11.67 -12.96 16.02
CA THR A 117 -12.33 -13.24 17.30
C THR A 117 -12.58 -11.91 18.00
N LEU A 118 -13.83 -11.66 18.42
CA LEU A 118 -14.23 -10.45 19.15
C LEU A 118 -14.21 -10.68 20.67
N ALA A 119 -14.37 -9.60 21.45
CA ALA A 119 -14.36 -9.63 22.91
C ALA A 119 -15.38 -10.60 23.55
N ASP A 120 -16.51 -10.84 22.87
CA ASP A 120 -17.58 -11.75 23.31
C ASP A 120 -17.35 -13.21 22.86
N GLY A 121 -16.22 -13.50 22.19
CA GLY A 121 -15.89 -14.80 21.62
C GLY A 121 -16.48 -15.06 20.24
N THR A 122 -17.26 -14.13 19.68
CA THR A 122 -17.81 -14.24 18.32
C THR A 122 -16.69 -14.36 17.31
N LYS A 123 -16.80 -15.36 16.42
CA LYS A 123 -15.89 -15.57 15.29
C LYS A 123 -16.50 -15.02 14.01
N VAL A 124 -15.77 -14.15 13.33
CA VAL A 124 -16.20 -13.48 12.09
C VAL A 124 -15.22 -13.83 10.97
N PRO A 125 -15.52 -14.84 10.13
CA PRO A 125 -14.72 -15.14 8.96
C PRO A 125 -14.93 -14.08 7.88
N ALA A 126 -13.86 -13.71 7.19
CA ALA A 126 -13.86 -12.69 6.16
C ALA A 126 -12.72 -12.90 5.16
N ARG A 127 -12.94 -12.42 3.93
CA ARG A 127 -11.94 -12.37 2.88
C ARG A 127 -11.18 -11.06 2.99
N TYR A 128 -9.89 -11.08 2.65
CA TYR A 128 -9.06 -9.89 2.70
C TYR A 128 -8.13 -9.76 1.49
N THR A 129 -7.77 -8.52 1.23
CA THR A 129 -6.62 -8.14 0.39
C THR A 129 -5.92 -6.98 1.05
N PHE A 130 -4.65 -7.16 1.39
CA PHE A 130 -3.72 -6.07 1.69
C PHE A 130 -2.79 -5.90 0.49
N THR A 131 -2.70 -4.69 -0.03
CA THR A 131 -1.59 -4.28 -0.89
C THR A 131 -0.63 -3.44 -0.06
N TYR A 132 0.65 -3.64 -0.30
CA TYR A 132 1.72 -2.92 0.37
C TYR A 132 2.62 -2.26 -0.65
N ASP A 133 3.02 -1.04 -0.34
CA ASP A 133 4.01 -0.28 -1.10
C ASP A 133 5.21 0.00 -0.19
N TYR A 134 6.39 0.08 -0.79
CA TYR A 134 7.62 0.43 -0.08
C TYR A 134 7.88 1.94 -0.17
N ASP A 135 7.88 2.60 0.98
CA ASP A 135 8.18 4.02 1.13
C ASP A 135 9.41 4.20 2.04
N GLY A 136 10.54 4.60 1.44
CA GLY A 136 11.70 5.15 2.15
C GLY A 136 12.27 4.30 3.30
N GLY A 137 12.12 2.97 3.26
CA GLY A 137 12.55 2.07 4.35
C GLY A 137 11.43 1.34 5.06
N LYS A 138 10.16 1.64 4.74
CA LYS A 138 8.99 1.06 5.40
C LYS A 138 8.01 0.49 4.39
N TRP A 139 7.49 -0.70 4.69
CA TRP A 139 6.35 -1.27 3.98
C TRP A 139 5.06 -0.83 4.67
N LEU A 140 4.21 -0.12 3.91
CA LEU A 140 2.94 0.43 4.38
C LEU A 140 1.79 -0.13 3.56
N ILE A 141 0.60 -0.20 4.15
CA ILE A 141 -0.62 -0.63 3.46
C ILE A 141 -1.07 0.48 2.52
N SER A 142 -1.07 0.21 1.21
CA SER A 142 -1.58 1.10 0.17
C SER A 142 -3.08 0.88 -0.09
N SER A 143 -3.56 -0.35 0.08
CA SER A 143 -4.99 -0.69 0.03
C SER A 143 -5.33 -1.87 0.93
N HIS A 144 -6.47 -1.79 1.60
CA HIS A 144 -7.04 -2.87 2.39
C HIS A 144 -8.52 -3.05 2.00
N HIS A 145 -8.83 -4.20 1.41
CA HIS A 145 -10.20 -4.66 1.25
C HIS A 145 -10.49 -5.78 2.25
N SER A 146 -11.55 -5.63 3.03
CA SER A 146 -12.09 -6.65 3.93
C SER A 146 -13.57 -6.85 3.63
N SER A 147 -14.01 -8.09 3.47
CA SER A 147 -15.42 -8.40 3.22
C SER A 147 -15.87 -9.66 3.93
N ALA A 148 -17.16 -9.69 4.31
CA ALA A 148 -17.77 -10.90 4.85
C ALA A 148 -17.69 -12.06 3.84
N MET A 149 -17.82 -13.29 4.35
CA MET A 149 -18.10 -14.44 3.49
C MET A 149 -19.44 -14.23 2.77
N PRO A 150 -19.52 -14.45 1.45
CA PRO A 150 -20.70 -14.10 0.67
C PRO A 150 -21.86 -15.09 0.84
N GLU A 151 -21.55 -16.36 1.11
CA GLU A 151 -22.54 -17.40 1.35
C GLU A 151 -23.02 -17.37 2.80
N ARG A 152 -24.34 -17.57 3.00
CA ARG A 152 -24.87 -17.77 4.35
C ARG A 152 -24.55 -19.20 4.76
N THR A 153 -23.92 -19.38 5.93
CA THR A 153 -23.88 -20.69 6.58
C THR A 153 -25.31 -21.02 7.02
N SER A 154 -25.93 -21.98 6.33
CA SER A 154 -27.24 -22.55 6.64
C SER A 154 -27.23 -23.33 7.96
#